data_AF-A0A358D5E8-F1
#
_entry.id   AF-A0A358D5E8-F1
#
_cell.length_a   1.000
_cell.length_b   1.000
_cell.length_c   1.000
_cell.angle_alpha   90.00
_cell.angle_beta   90.00
_cell.angle_gamma   90.00
#
_symmetry.space_group_name_H-M   'P 1'
#
loop_
_entity.id
_entity.type
_entity.pdbx_description
1 polymer ?
#
loop_
_entity_poly.entity_id
_entity_poly.type
_entity_poly.pdbx_seq_one_letter_code
_entity_poly.pdbx_strand_id
1 'polypeptide(L)'
;GAGKTTVMSILTAQNFATSGDVQVFGEHPYENARVLRRMCFVRESQKYPDDAKPIHAFATAKLFFPNWNQELADRLIADFRLPVRTRIKKLSRGQLSAVGVIIGLASRAEVTFFDEPHLGLDAVAR
;
A
#
# COMPACT_ATOMS: atom_id res chain seq x y z
N GLY A 1 -7.56 -6.21 17.35
CA GLY A 1 -8.37 -5.70 18.48
C GLY A 1 -7.83 -4.44 19.16
N ALA A 2 -6.50 -4.22 19.21
CA ALA A 2 -5.91 -3.12 19.99
C ALA A 2 -5.97 -1.70 19.34
N GLY A 3 -6.69 -1.53 18.21
CA GLY A 3 -6.85 -0.22 17.57
C GLY A 3 -5.74 0.24 16.60
N LYS A 4 -4.71 -0.57 16.33
CA LYS A 4 -3.60 -0.21 15.40
C LYS A 4 -4.10 0.24 14.02
N THR A 5 -4.90 -0.58 13.36
CA THR A 5 -5.48 -0.26 12.05
C THR A 5 -6.34 1.00 12.08
N THR A 6 -7.05 1.24 13.19
CA THR A 6 -7.83 2.47 13.39
C THR A 6 -6.93 3.69 13.43
N VAL A 7 -5.87 3.66 14.25
CA VAL A 7 -4.89 4.75 14.34
C VAL A 7 -4.22 5.00 12.99
N MET A 8 -3.77 3.96 12.30
CA MET A 8 -3.15 4.07 10.98
C MET A 8 -4.12 4.64 9.93
N SER A 9 -5.40 4.25 9.97
CA SER A 9 -6.42 4.78 9.06
C SER A 9 -6.71 6.26 9.32
N ILE A 10 -6.67 6.72 10.58
CA ILE A 10 -6.82 8.14 10.91
C ILE A 10 -5.60 8.94 10.42
N LEU A 11 -4.38 8.44 10.70
CA LEU A 11 -3.13 9.10 10.26
C LEU A 11 -3.07 9.27 8.74
N THR A 12 -3.65 8.34 7.99
CA THR A 12 -3.63 8.30 6.52
C THR A 12 -4.87 8.92 5.88
N ALA A 13 -5.70 9.63 6.66
CA ALA A 13 -6.95 10.28 6.24
C ALA A 13 -8.00 9.35 5.61
N GLN A 14 -7.95 8.06 5.94
CA GLN A 14 -8.93 7.06 5.49
C GLN A 14 -10.10 6.89 6.49
N ASN A 15 -9.95 7.44 7.70
CA ASN A 15 -10.98 7.58 8.73
C ASN A 15 -10.75 8.89 9.50
N PHE A 16 -11.76 9.32 10.25
CA PHE A 16 -11.72 10.55 11.04
C PHE A 16 -11.60 10.25 12.54
N ALA A 17 -10.84 11.09 13.25
CA ALA A 17 -10.85 11.07 14.71
C ALA A 17 -12.19 11.63 15.23
N THR A 18 -12.76 10.97 16.24
CA THR A 18 -13.97 11.48 16.92
C THR A 18 -13.65 12.72 17.77
N SER A 19 -12.43 12.80 18.30
CA SER A 19 -11.90 13.93 19.07
C SER A 19 -10.37 13.92 19.07
N GLY A 20 -9.74 15.04 19.42
CA GLY A 20 -8.29 15.23 19.38
C GLY A 20 -7.79 15.80 18.05
N ASP A 21 -6.47 15.98 17.93
CA ASP A 21 -5.81 16.48 16.73
C ASP A 21 -4.80 15.46 16.20
N VAL A 22 -4.63 15.42 14.88
CA VAL A 22 -3.68 14.53 14.20
C VAL A 22 -2.88 15.32 13.19
N GLN A 23 -1.56 15.27 13.33
CA GLN A 23 -0.64 15.93 12.42
C GLN A 23 0.37 14.93 11.88
N VAL A 24 0.60 14.99 10.58
CA VAL A 24 1.69 14.28 9.91
C VAL A 24 2.53 15.30 9.16
N PHE A 25 3.84 15.29 9.43
CA PHE A 25 4.76 16.34 8.97
C PHE A 25 4.34 17.76 9.41
N GLY A 26 3.68 17.89 10.56
CA GLY A 26 3.20 19.17 11.10
C GLY A 26 1.92 19.71 10.43
N GLU A 27 1.29 18.93 9.53
CA GLU A 27 0.05 19.31 8.86
C GLU A 27 -1.07 18.29 9.13
N HIS A 28 -2.31 18.76 9.17
CA HIS A 28 -3.46 17.86 9.26
C HIS A 28 -3.63 17.08 7.93
N PRO A 29 -3.83 15.75 7.96
CA PRO A 29 -3.79 14.91 6.75
C PRO A 29 -5.09 14.96 5.92
N TYR A 30 -6.23 15.36 6.51
CA TYR A 30 -7.51 15.43 5.80
C TYR A 30 -7.48 16.39 4.61
N GLU A 31 -7.91 15.91 3.44
CA GLU A 31 -7.91 16.63 2.15
C GLU A 31 -6.56 17.30 1.80
N ASN A 32 -5.47 16.82 2.39
CA ASN A 32 -4.16 17.43 2.24
C ASN A 32 -3.26 16.61 1.31
N ALA A 33 -3.35 16.90 0.01
CA ALA A 33 -2.52 16.24 -0.99
C ALA A 33 -1.00 16.39 -0.74
N ARG A 34 -0.55 17.45 -0.04
CA ARG A 34 0.87 17.63 0.29
C ARG A 34 1.37 16.57 1.26
N VAL A 35 0.55 16.23 2.25
CA VAL A 35 0.82 15.17 3.23
C VAL A 35 0.61 13.79 2.61
N LEU A 36 -0.54 13.57 1.96
CA LEU A 36 -0.93 12.24 1.48
C LEU A 36 0.02 11.66 0.44
N ARG A 37 0.60 12.49 -0.45
CA ARG A 37 1.60 12.02 -1.44
C ARG A 37 2.94 11.57 -0.83
N ARG A 38 3.20 11.95 0.43
CA ARG A 38 4.42 11.62 1.18
C ARG A 38 4.25 10.37 2.03
N MET A 39 3.06 9.76 2.02
CA MET A 39 2.71 8.62 2.83
C MET A 39 2.18 7.47 1.98
N CYS A 40 2.57 6.25 2.28
CA CYS A 40 1.94 5.05 1.73
C CYS A 40 1.35 4.21 2.86
N PHE A 41 0.16 3.65 2.65
CA PHE A 41 -0.43 2.73 3.61
C PHE A 41 -0.87 1.45 2.92
N VAL A 42 -0.23 0.35 3.32
CA VAL A 42 -0.51 -1.01 2.86
C VAL A 42 -1.26 -1.73 3.96
N ARG A 43 -2.55 -1.97 3.74
CA ARG A 43 -3.41 -2.70 4.68
C ARG A 43 -3.36 -4.20 4.42
N GLU A 44 -3.46 -4.99 5.49
CA GLU A 44 -3.56 -6.47 5.41
C GLU A 44 -4.69 -6.91 4.47
N SER A 45 -5.85 -6.26 4.58
CA SER A 45 -7.06 -6.54 3.79
C SER A 45 -7.24 -5.57 2.62
N GLN A 46 -6.14 -5.08 2.02
CA GLN A 46 -6.20 -4.18 0.88
C GLN A 46 -7.04 -4.79 -0.25
N LYS A 47 -8.16 -4.13 -0.58
CA LYS A 47 -9.03 -4.52 -1.68
C LYS A 47 -8.61 -3.78 -2.95
N TYR A 48 -8.58 -4.52 -4.05
CA TYR A 48 -8.51 -3.98 -5.40
C TYR A 48 -9.75 -4.49 -6.16
N PRO A 49 -10.18 -3.81 -7.24
CA PRO A 49 -11.27 -4.31 -8.05
C PRO A 49 -10.96 -5.71 -8.60
N ASP A 50 -11.91 -6.65 -8.46
CA ASP A 50 -11.72 -8.08 -8.77
C ASP A 50 -11.22 -8.35 -10.19
N ASP A 51 -11.71 -7.59 -11.16
CA ASP A 51 -11.32 -7.71 -12.58
C ASP A 51 -10.13 -6.82 -12.98
N ALA A 52 -9.57 -6.04 -12.05
CA ALA A 52 -8.31 -5.36 -12.28
C ALA A 52 -7.15 -6.36 -12.32
N LYS A 53 -5.97 -5.88 -12.72
CA LYS A 53 -4.71 -6.62 -12.76
C LYS A 53 -3.67 -5.87 -11.92
N PRO A 54 -2.66 -6.53 -11.33
CA PRO A 54 -1.59 -5.85 -10.61
C PRO A 54 -0.93 -4.72 -11.39
N ILE A 55 -0.77 -4.87 -12.70
CA ILE A 55 -0.22 -3.80 -13.55
C ILE A 55 -1.02 -2.49 -13.48
N HIS A 56 -2.36 -2.57 -13.31
CA HIS A 56 -3.18 -1.37 -13.11
C HIS A 56 -2.90 -0.74 -11.75
N ALA A 57 -2.75 -1.55 -10.70
CA ALA A 57 -2.42 -1.05 -9.36
C ALA A 57 -1.05 -0.35 -9.32
N PHE A 58 -0.03 -0.91 -9.98
CA PHE A 58 1.28 -0.29 -10.09
C PHE A 58 1.27 0.98 -10.93
N ALA A 59 0.56 0.98 -12.06
CA ALA A 59 0.40 2.18 -12.88
C ALA A 59 -0.28 3.31 -12.10
N THR A 60 -1.35 2.99 -11.35
CA THR A 60 -2.02 3.95 -10.46
C THR A 60 -1.06 4.46 -9.39
N ALA A 61 -0.36 3.57 -8.68
CA ALA A 61 0.58 3.96 -7.62
C ALA A 61 1.66 4.92 -8.15
N LYS A 62 2.22 4.65 -9.33
CA LYS A 62 3.20 5.53 -9.99
C LYS A 62 2.69 6.94 -10.26
N LEU A 63 1.39 7.11 -10.52
CA LEU A 63 0.79 8.44 -10.74
C LEU A 63 0.65 9.23 -9.42
N PHE A 64 0.45 8.54 -8.29
CA PHE A 64 0.24 9.18 -6.99
C PHE A 64 1.54 9.44 -6.22
N PHE A 65 2.58 8.62 -6.44
CA PHE A 65 3.84 8.72 -5.71
C PHE A 65 4.93 9.41 -6.54
N PRO A 66 5.32 10.67 -6.21
CA PRO A 66 6.28 11.43 -7.00
C PRO A 66 7.68 10.80 -7.04
N ASN A 67 8.03 10.01 -6.03
CA ASN A 67 9.32 9.34 -5.91
C ASN A 67 9.29 7.86 -6.35
N TRP A 68 8.25 7.46 -7.10
CA TRP A 68 8.08 6.07 -7.53
C TRP A 68 9.35 5.50 -8.17
N ASN A 69 9.86 4.41 -7.60
CA ASN A 69 11.04 3.71 -8.07
C ASN A 69 10.62 2.50 -8.92
N GLN A 70 10.60 2.70 -10.24
CA GLN A 70 10.19 1.65 -11.19
C GLN A 70 11.13 0.45 -11.17
N GLU A 71 12.43 0.67 -11.07
CA GLU A 71 13.44 -0.40 -11.09
C GLU A 71 13.30 -1.34 -9.89
N LEU A 72 12.99 -0.79 -8.72
CA LEU A 72 12.70 -1.59 -7.52
C LEU A 72 11.39 -2.36 -7.70
N ALA A 73 10.35 -1.72 -8.24
CA ALA A 73 9.08 -2.40 -8.50
C ALA A 73 9.29 -3.60 -9.43
N ASP A 74 9.98 -3.40 -10.54
CA ASP A 74 10.23 -4.44 -11.55
C ASP A 74 11.08 -5.59 -10.98
N ARG A 75 12.10 -5.27 -10.17
CA ARG A 75 12.91 -6.27 -9.47
C ARG A 75 12.08 -7.12 -8.51
N LEU A 76 11.28 -6.48 -7.65
CA LEU A 76 10.44 -7.20 -6.69
C LEU A 76 9.34 -8.01 -7.38
N ILE A 77 8.77 -7.51 -8.48
CA ILE A 77 7.83 -8.28 -9.32
C ILE A 77 8.48 -9.58 -9.80
N ALA A 78 9.74 -9.51 -10.25
CA ALA A 78 10.50 -10.68 -10.68
C ALA A 78 10.82 -11.62 -9.51
N ASP A 79 11.33 -11.08 -8.40
CA ASP A 79 11.71 -11.85 -7.20
C ASP A 79 10.51 -12.61 -6.62
N PHE A 80 9.34 -11.97 -6.53
CA PHE A 80 8.09 -12.60 -6.07
C PHE A 80 7.39 -13.45 -7.14
N ARG A 81 7.91 -13.48 -8.38
CA ARG A 81 7.28 -14.16 -9.54
C ARG A 81 5.81 -13.78 -9.71
N LEU A 82 5.49 -12.49 -9.51
CA LEU A 82 4.12 -12.02 -9.45
C LEU A 82 3.47 -12.02 -10.85
N PRO A 83 2.33 -12.70 -11.08
CA PRO A 83 1.69 -12.74 -12.38
C PRO A 83 0.90 -11.45 -12.65
N VAL A 84 1.60 -10.39 -13.08
CA VAL A 84 1.04 -9.03 -13.18
C VAL A 84 -0.09 -8.83 -14.20
N ARG A 85 -0.31 -9.81 -15.08
CA ARG A 85 -1.39 -9.82 -16.09
C ARG A 85 -2.61 -10.66 -15.66
N THR A 86 -2.52 -11.38 -14.55
CA THR A 86 -3.62 -12.16 -13.98
C THR A 86 -4.57 -11.24 -13.23
N ARG A 87 -5.89 -11.51 -13.32
CA ARG A 87 -6.89 -10.70 -12.60
C ARG A 87 -6.72 -10.88 -11.09
N ILE A 88 -6.94 -9.81 -10.33
CA ILE A 88 -6.78 -9.79 -8.87
C ILE A 88 -7.54 -10.94 -8.20
N LYS A 89 -8.80 -11.19 -8.60
CA LYS A 89 -9.62 -12.28 -8.02
C LYS A 89 -9.06 -13.69 -8.18
N LYS A 90 -8.04 -13.87 -9.04
CA LYS A 90 -7.35 -15.15 -9.28
C LYS A 90 -6.00 -15.24 -8.58
N LEU A 91 -5.56 -14.19 -7.89
CA LEU A 91 -4.32 -14.20 -7.13
C LEU A 91 -4.51 -14.92 -5.81
N SER A 92 -3.46 -15.61 -5.35
CA SER A 92 -3.43 -16.09 -3.97
C SER A 92 -3.36 -14.91 -2.99
N ARG A 93 -3.70 -15.15 -1.71
CA ARG A 93 -3.54 -14.14 -0.65
C ARG A 93 -2.11 -13.59 -0.59
N GLY A 94 -1.11 -14.46 -0.78
CA GLY A 94 0.29 -14.05 -0.79
C GLY A 94 0.68 -13.20 -1.98
N GLN A 95 0.23 -13.57 -3.18
CA GLN A 95 0.43 -12.75 -4.38
C GLN A 95 -0.24 -11.38 -4.25
N LEU A 96 -1.46 -11.34 -3.69
CA LEU A 96 -2.17 -10.08 -3.45
C LEU A 96 -1.43 -9.19 -2.45
N SER A 97 -0.90 -9.78 -1.38
CA SER A 97 -0.07 -9.05 -0.41
C SER A 97 1.22 -8.54 -1.03
N ALA A 98 1.88 -9.33 -1.90
CA ALA A 98 3.05 -8.90 -2.63
C ALA A 98 2.77 -7.65 -3.50
N VAL A 99 1.58 -7.52 -4.11
CA VAL A 99 1.18 -6.28 -4.81
C VAL A 99 1.28 -5.08 -3.86
N GLY A 100 0.70 -5.19 -2.67
CA GLY A 100 0.74 -4.13 -1.65
C GLY A 100 2.16 -3.81 -1.18
N VAL A 101 2.97 -4.85 -0.90
CA VAL A 101 4.37 -4.70 -0.46
C VAL A 101 5.21 -3.99 -1.52
N ILE A 102 5.09 -4.41 -2.79
CA ILE A 102 5.78 -3.77 -3.92
C ILE A 102 5.39 -2.30 -4.00
N ILE A 103 4.09 -1.97 -3.93
CA ILE A 103 3.62 -0.58 -3.95
C ILE A 103 4.22 0.22 -2.78
N GLY A 104 4.18 -0.33 -1.57
CA GLY A 104 4.72 0.32 -0.38
C GLY A 104 6.20 0.66 -0.54
N LEU A 105 7.02 -0.31 -0.95
CA LEU A 105 8.47 -0.12 -1.10
C LEU A 105 8.82 0.76 -2.31
N ALA A 106 8.17 0.55 -3.45
CA ALA A 106 8.44 1.29 -4.67
C ALA A 106 7.92 2.73 -4.61
N SER A 107 6.94 3.04 -3.75
CA SER A 107 6.44 4.41 -3.56
C SER A 107 7.54 5.41 -3.19
N ARG A 108 8.57 4.95 -2.46
CA ARG A 108 9.55 5.82 -1.78
C ARG A 108 8.88 6.98 -1.04
N ALA A 109 7.69 6.72 -0.50
CA ALA A 109 7.03 7.62 0.43
C ALA A 109 7.94 7.80 1.66
N GLU A 110 7.98 9.02 2.19
CA GLU A 110 8.79 9.34 3.36
C GLU A 110 8.36 8.52 4.58
N VAL A 111 7.07 8.20 4.68
CA VAL A 111 6.54 7.26 5.66
C VAL A 111 5.70 6.20 4.96
N THR A 112 6.03 4.94 5.18
CA THR A 112 5.21 3.81 4.72
C THR A 112 4.73 3.00 5.91
N PHE A 113 3.41 2.85 5.99
CA PHE A 113 2.72 2.04 6.98
C PHE A 113 2.42 0.67 6.38
N PHE A 114 2.84 -0.39 7.06
CA PHE A 114 2.46 -1.75 6.72
C PHE A 114 1.64 -2.34 7.88
N ASP A 115 0.41 -2.75 7.59
CA ASP A 115 -0.42 -3.51 8.52
C ASP A 115 -0.28 -5.00 8.20
N GLU A 116 0.39 -5.74 9.09
CA GLU A 116 0.66 -7.19 9.00
C GLU A 116 1.20 -7.69 7.63
N PRO A 117 2.27 -7.09 7.08
CA PRO A 117 2.77 -7.42 5.75
C PRO A 117 3.36 -8.84 5.64
N HIS A 118 3.75 -9.44 6.78
CA HIS A 118 4.38 -10.76 6.83
C HIS A 118 3.40 -11.88 6.46
N LEU A 119 2.11 -11.75 6.82
CA LEU A 119 1.10 -12.79 6.59
C LEU A 119 0.90 -13.16 5.11
N GLY A 120 1.26 -12.28 4.19
CA GLY A 120 1.23 -12.59 2.77
C GLY A 120 2.60 -12.93 2.16
N LEU A 121 3.70 -12.53 2.80
CA LEU A 121 5.06 -12.86 2.35
C LEU A 121 5.45 -14.31 2.70
N ASP A 122 4.90 -14.88 3.77
CA ASP A 122 5.12 -16.28 4.16
C ASP A 122 4.69 -17.29 3.10
N ALA A 123 3.73 -16.93 2.24
CA ALA A 123 3.26 -17.76 1.14
C ALA A 123 4.19 -17.75 -0.09
N VAL A 124 5.11 -16.78 -0.18
CA VAL A 124 6.07 -16.66 -1.28
C VAL A 124 7.47 -17.15 -0.88
N ALA A 125 7.77 -17.21 0.41
CA ALA A 125 9.04 -17.70 0.96
C ALA A 125 9.15 -19.24 1.05
N ARG A 126 8.23 -19.99 0.44
CA ARG A 126 8.24 -21.46 0.35
C ARG A 126 8.52 -21.95 -1.05
#